data_AF-A0A0T6A566-F1
#
_entry.id   AF-A0A0T6A566-F1
#
_cell.length_a   1.000
_cell.length_b   1.000
_cell.length_c   1.000
_cell.angle_alpha   90.00
_cell.angle_beta   90.00
_cell.angle_gamma   90.00
#
_symmetry.space_group_name_H-M   'P 1'
#
loop_
_entity.id
_entity.type
_entity.pdbx_description
1 polymer ?
#
loop_
_entity_poly.entity_id
_entity_poly.type
_entity_poly.pdbx_seq_one_letter_code
_entity_poly.pdbx_strand_id
1 'polypeptide(L)'
;MDWGTHAILATKLLKSCGLDPGAAIYASLPIIDRQPTHYHGVYAHTLDNFRDFLDVALEVFPSGEFTRRDFGALHDRKESAIQELEAHLDILPVSDEKGWHLVERKIYALRRIVEEAPVFAHHLETAATVVGDPQVGRPGTDRLAAAVSLLSHPYFDVWINPIQFFLPDCAFASARWDFWTAIDFMKFRGEFYREEHITRFRAQIGEHPLWNTPLEPEPLVKSLIIRMGDMAAPTVPYEAVDWGIRRFLRYLGIDQYQRAIKEIEFCHRLEEEIDRLILQDFPRPTFAAPVVTRSRRPQMDQTVPDRGRPAARPQPRATGVTAHEFVRLLMEAGFDFFTGVPCSLMKGLFTLLAEHGYVQAAREDAAVGMATGAYLGGKQPVVLMQNSGLGQSLDALSSLALLYRIPCLLLIGWRGYGGKDAPEHLLTGQITPTLLETLRIPYQILEEETIPQAIRWAADRMKQDRTPVALLLRKGIVT
;
A
#
# COMPACT_ATOMS: atom_id res chain seq x y z
N MET A 1 -1.34 -14.17 0.38
CA MET A 1 -1.90 -15.43 -0.17
C MET A 1 -3.32 -15.15 -0.65
N ASP A 2 -4.01 -16.10 -1.29
CA ASP A 2 -5.43 -15.93 -1.57
C ASP A 2 -6.26 -16.09 -0.28
N TRP A 3 -7.51 -15.61 -0.29
CA TRP A 3 -8.35 -15.58 0.91
C TRP A 3 -8.55 -16.98 1.53
N GLY A 4 -8.69 -18.01 0.69
CA GLY A 4 -8.91 -19.38 1.14
C GLY A 4 -7.71 -19.94 1.90
N THR A 5 -6.49 -19.66 1.44
CA THR A 5 -5.28 -20.09 2.14
C THR A 5 -5.12 -19.35 3.47
N HIS A 6 -5.41 -18.05 3.51
CA HIS A 6 -5.41 -17.30 4.77
C HIS A 6 -6.43 -17.88 5.77
N ALA A 7 -7.66 -18.19 5.33
CA ALA A 7 -8.67 -18.78 6.20
C ALA A 7 -8.27 -20.17 6.73
N ILE A 8 -7.66 -21.02 5.89
CA ILE A 8 -7.14 -22.33 6.30
C ILE A 8 -6.06 -22.18 7.38
N LEU A 9 -5.06 -21.34 7.14
CA LEU A 9 -3.94 -21.15 8.07
C LEU A 9 -4.37 -20.48 9.38
N ALA A 10 -5.25 -19.47 9.30
CA ALA A 10 -5.85 -18.84 10.47
C ALA A 10 -6.62 -19.86 11.32
N THR A 11 -7.42 -20.73 10.68
CA THR A 11 -8.14 -21.81 11.37
C THR A 11 -7.19 -22.74 12.14
N LYS A 12 -6.02 -23.05 11.56
CA LYS A 12 -5.02 -23.90 12.22
C LYS A 12 -4.39 -23.21 13.44
N LEU A 13 -4.07 -21.91 13.34
CA LEU A 13 -3.58 -21.12 14.48
C LEU A 13 -4.63 -21.05 15.60
N LEU A 14 -5.89 -20.77 15.26
CA LEU A 14 -6.99 -20.67 16.22
C LEU A 14 -7.19 -21.99 16.97
N LYS A 15 -7.22 -23.12 16.25
CA LYS A 15 -7.31 -24.45 16.87
C LYS A 15 -6.12 -24.76 17.77
N SER A 16 -4.91 -24.38 17.37
CA SER A 16 -3.70 -24.54 18.18
C SER A 16 -3.76 -23.73 19.49
N CYS A 17 -4.51 -22.63 19.49
CA CYS A 17 -4.76 -21.79 20.67
C CYS A 17 -6.02 -22.17 21.46
N GLY A 18 -6.81 -23.16 21.01
CA GLY A 18 -8.12 -23.46 21.60
C GLY A 18 -9.16 -22.35 21.44
N LEU A 19 -9.00 -21.49 20.42
CA LEU A 19 -9.91 -20.39 20.11
C LEU A 19 -10.95 -20.77 19.05
N ASP A 20 -12.04 -19.99 18.97
CA ASP A 20 -13.15 -20.21 18.03
C ASP A 20 -12.70 -20.14 16.56
N PRO A 21 -12.75 -21.25 15.80
CA PRO A 21 -12.47 -21.27 14.37
C PRO A 21 -13.36 -20.34 13.54
N GLY A 22 -14.57 -19.99 14.02
CA GLY A 22 -15.45 -19.02 13.37
C GLY A 22 -14.79 -17.67 13.11
N ALA A 23 -13.77 -17.31 13.88
CA ALA A 23 -12.99 -16.09 13.68
C ALA A 23 -11.99 -16.17 12.51
N ALA A 24 -11.73 -17.35 11.91
CA ALA A 24 -10.73 -17.48 10.84
C ALA A 24 -11.02 -16.63 9.61
N ILE A 25 -12.30 -16.28 9.37
CA ILE A 25 -12.69 -15.45 8.25
C ILE A 25 -12.15 -14.01 8.34
N TYR A 26 -11.82 -13.51 9.54
CA TYR A 26 -11.23 -12.18 9.73
C TYR A 26 -9.84 -12.04 9.08
N ALA A 27 -9.14 -13.15 8.80
CA ALA A 27 -7.91 -13.16 8.02
C ALA A 27 -8.11 -12.72 6.55
N SER A 28 -9.35 -12.57 6.08
CA SER A 28 -9.67 -12.02 4.76
C SER A 28 -9.85 -10.50 4.76
N LEU A 29 -9.93 -9.84 5.93
CA LEU A 29 -10.16 -8.39 6.03
C LEU A 29 -9.17 -7.55 5.21
N PRO A 30 -7.85 -7.81 5.21
CA PRO A 30 -6.93 -6.99 4.41
C PRO A 30 -7.08 -7.20 2.90
N ILE A 31 -7.63 -8.35 2.48
CA ILE A 31 -7.85 -8.68 1.05
C ILE A 31 -9.06 -7.93 0.51
N ILE A 32 -10.08 -7.73 1.35
CA ILE A 32 -11.34 -7.14 0.90
C ILE A 32 -11.25 -5.62 0.74
N ASP A 33 -10.24 -4.89 1.23
CA ASP A 33 -10.11 -3.44 1.00
C ASP A 33 -9.70 -3.11 -0.47
N ARG A 34 -10.65 -3.18 -1.41
CA ARG A 34 -10.37 -3.22 -2.87
C ARG A 34 -10.40 -1.86 -3.56
N GLN A 35 -11.02 -0.85 -2.95
CA GLN A 35 -11.25 0.45 -3.58
C GLN A 35 -10.80 1.58 -2.64
N PRO A 36 -9.88 2.48 -3.02
CA PRO A 36 -9.12 2.52 -4.27
C PRO A 36 -7.90 1.58 -4.26
N THR A 37 -7.62 0.95 -5.41
CA THR A 37 -6.58 -0.07 -5.60
C THR A 37 -5.15 0.35 -5.19
N HIS A 38 -4.84 1.65 -5.15
CA HIS A 38 -3.51 2.17 -4.79
C HIS A 38 -3.25 2.31 -3.28
N TYR A 39 -4.29 2.21 -2.44
CA TYR A 39 -4.15 2.20 -0.97
C TYR A 39 -4.18 0.77 -0.39
N HIS A 40 -4.48 -0.21 -1.25
CA HIS A 40 -4.44 -1.64 -0.94
C HIS A 40 -3.03 -2.04 -0.45
N GLY A 41 -2.96 -2.86 0.59
CA GLY A 41 -1.67 -3.34 1.12
C GLY A 41 -0.97 -2.40 2.12
N VAL A 42 -1.35 -1.13 2.21
CA VAL A 42 -0.66 -0.14 3.05
C VAL A 42 -1.45 0.17 4.32
N TYR A 43 -2.78 0.31 4.25
CA TYR A 43 -3.55 0.76 5.41
C TYR A 43 -4.05 -0.39 6.28
N ALA A 44 -4.72 -1.38 5.68
CA ALA A 44 -5.29 -2.54 6.39
C ALA A 44 -4.24 -3.58 6.84
N HIS A 45 -2.97 -3.42 6.49
CA HIS A 45 -1.87 -4.32 6.88
C HIS A 45 -0.97 -3.73 7.99
N THR A 46 -1.27 -2.52 8.49
CA THR A 46 -0.47 -1.88 9.54
C THR A 46 -1.00 -2.20 10.92
N LEU A 47 -0.11 -2.60 11.83
CA LEU A 47 -0.47 -2.94 13.21
C LEU A 47 -1.28 -1.83 13.90
N ASP A 48 -0.93 -0.58 13.63
CA ASP A 48 -1.56 0.56 14.29
C ASP A 48 -3.06 0.64 13.95
N ASN A 49 -3.47 0.29 12.73
CA ASN A 49 -4.85 0.36 12.24
C ASN A 49 -5.72 -0.85 12.60
N PHE A 50 -5.12 -1.96 13.04
CA PHE A 50 -5.85 -3.22 13.23
C PHE A 50 -6.99 -3.10 14.22
N ARG A 51 -6.80 -2.32 15.29
CA ARG A 51 -7.85 -2.06 16.29
C ARG A 51 -9.11 -1.46 15.66
N ASP A 52 -8.95 -0.54 14.71
CA ASP A 52 -10.07 0.24 14.17
C ASP A 52 -10.88 -0.63 13.20
N PHE A 53 -10.19 -1.41 12.36
CA PHE A 53 -10.85 -2.39 11.49
C PHE A 53 -11.50 -3.51 12.28
N LEU A 54 -10.83 -4.02 13.33
CA LEU A 54 -11.33 -5.13 14.12
C LEU A 54 -12.59 -4.74 14.90
N ASP A 55 -12.60 -3.57 15.54
CA ASP A 55 -13.78 -3.07 16.27
C ASP A 55 -14.99 -2.93 15.33
N VAL A 56 -14.79 -2.32 14.16
CA VAL A 56 -15.86 -2.15 13.17
C VAL A 56 -16.31 -3.50 12.60
N ALA A 57 -15.39 -4.41 12.29
CA ALA A 57 -15.75 -5.72 11.75
C ALA A 57 -16.52 -6.59 12.75
N LEU A 58 -16.17 -6.51 14.04
CA LEU A 58 -16.88 -7.16 15.14
C LEU A 58 -18.24 -6.51 15.44
N GLU A 59 -18.44 -5.25 15.08
CA GLU A 59 -19.74 -4.58 15.13
C GLU A 59 -20.63 -4.98 13.93
N VAL A 60 -20.06 -4.97 12.72
CA VAL A 60 -20.80 -5.07 11.46
C VAL A 60 -21.15 -6.51 11.11
N PHE A 61 -20.21 -7.46 11.15
CA PHE A 61 -20.46 -8.81 10.64
C PHE A 61 -21.41 -9.65 11.51
N PRO A 62 -21.46 -9.47 12.84
CA PRO A 62 -22.49 -10.09 13.67
C PRO A 62 -23.86 -9.40 13.60
N SER A 63 -23.99 -8.27 12.89
CA SER A 63 -25.25 -7.53 12.81
C SER A 63 -26.35 -8.32 12.11
N GLY A 64 -27.61 -8.01 12.46
CA GLY A 64 -28.77 -8.66 11.85
C GLY A 64 -28.91 -8.33 10.36
N GLU A 65 -28.54 -7.11 9.99
CA GLU A 65 -28.51 -6.59 8.62
C GLU A 65 -27.54 -7.40 7.76
N PHE A 66 -26.30 -7.59 8.24
CA PHE A 66 -25.30 -8.42 7.56
C PHE A 66 -25.75 -9.89 7.44
N THR A 67 -26.28 -10.44 8.53
CA THR A 67 -26.76 -11.83 8.58
C THR A 67 -27.91 -12.08 7.60
N ARG A 68 -28.83 -11.11 7.45
CA ARG A 68 -29.94 -11.18 6.49
C ARG A 68 -29.55 -10.79 5.06
N ARG A 69 -28.29 -10.41 4.82
CA ARG A 69 -27.80 -9.87 3.53
C ARG A 69 -28.51 -8.59 3.10
N ASP A 70 -29.02 -7.83 4.07
CA ASP A 70 -29.66 -6.53 3.83
C ASP A 70 -28.59 -5.42 3.81
N PHE A 71 -27.80 -5.41 2.74
CA PHE A 71 -26.72 -4.44 2.58
C PHE A 71 -27.21 -3.00 2.38
N GLY A 72 -28.48 -2.82 1.98
CA GLY A 72 -29.13 -1.51 1.91
C GLY A 72 -29.31 -0.93 3.32
N ALA A 73 -29.98 -1.68 4.20
CA ALA A 73 -30.14 -1.25 5.59
C ALA A 73 -28.80 -1.09 6.32
N LEU A 74 -27.82 -1.96 6.04
CA LEU A 74 -26.47 -1.83 6.59
C LEU A 74 -25.79 -0.53 6.12
N HIS A 75 -25.96 -0.16 4.84
CA HIS A 75 -25.43 1.08 4.29
C HIS A 75 -26.07 2.31 4.92
N ASP A 76 -27.40 2.30 5.06
CA ASP A 76 -28.15 3.42 5.66
C ASP A 76 -27.72 3.65 7.12
N ARG A 77 -27.63 2.57 7.91
CA ARG A 77 -27.14 2.64 9.30
C ARG A 77 -25.71 3.16 9.40
N LYS A 78 -24.83 2.68 8.52
CA LYS A 78 -23.44 3.17 8.41
C LYS A 78 -23.41 4.66 8.07
N GLU A 79 -24.26 5.13 7.16
CA GLU A 79 -24.29 6.53 6.76
C GLU A 79 -24.74 7.42 7.92
N SER A 80 -25.74 7.01 8.71
CA SER A 80 -26.12 7.72 9.93
C SER A 80 -24.98 7.77 10.95
N ALA A 81 -24.30 6.63 11.19
CA ALA A 81 -23.16 6.59 12.12
C ALA A 81 -21.98 7.46 11.66
N ILE A 82 -21.71 7.52 10.36
CA ILE A 82 -20.69 8.39 9.78
C ILE A 82 -21.06 9.86 9.96
N GLN A 83 -22.31 10.24 9.71
CA GLN A 83 -22.77 11.61 9.90
C GLN A 83 -22.62 12.07 11.36
N GLU A 84 -22.91 11.19 12.32
CA GLU A 84 -22.67 11.48 13.74
C GLU A 84 -21.19 11.67 14.07
N LEU A 85 -20.31 10.84 13.50
CA LEU A 85 -18.86 10.95 13.68
C LEU A 85 -18.29 12.21 13.00
N GLU A 86 -18.77 12.57 11.80
CA GLU A 86 -18.39 13.79 11.09
C GLU A 86 -18.85 15.03 11.87
N ALA A 87 -20.07 15.03 12.41
CA ALA A 87 -20.53 16.08 13.31
C ALA A 87 -19.69 16.17 14.61
N HIS A 88 -19.19 15.04 15.11
CA HIS A 88 -18.27 15.03 16.25
C HIS A 88 -16.90 15.62 15.88
N LEU A 89 -16.39 15.38 14.67
CA LEU A 89 -15.16 16.01 14.19
C LEU A 89 -15.26 17.54 14.17
N ASP A 90 -16.39 18.08 13.73
CA ASP A 90 -16.62 19.52 13.64
C ASP A 90 -16.59 20.24 15.00
N ILE A 91 -16.87 19.52 16.09
CA ILE A 91 -16.88 20.08 17.45
C ILE A 91 -15.59 19.81 18.26
N LEU A 92 -14.70 18.96 17.75
CA LEU A 92 -13.44 18.65 18.44
C LEU A 92 -12.49 19.86 18.41
N PRO A 93 -11.84 20.22 19.54
CA PRO A 93 -10.85 21.28 19.55
C PRO A 93 -9.73 21.01 18.55
N VAL A 94 -9.27 22.03 17.83
CA VAL A 94 -8.14 21.94 16.89
C VAL A 94 -6.86 21.42 17.58
N SER A 95 -6.74 21.63 18.90
CA SER A 95 -5.62 21.13 19.70
C SER A 95 -5.73 19.63 20.06
N ASP A 96 -6.88 18.99 19.88
CA ASP A 96 -7.07 17.55 20.15
C ASP A 96 -6.80 16.69 18.90
N GLU A 97 -5.54 16.72 18.47
CA GLU A 97 -5.09 15.96 17.31
C GLU A 97 -5.36 14.45 17.45
N LYS A 98 -5.18 13.90 18.66
CA LYS A 98 -5.38 12.47 18.93
C LYS A 98 -6.85 12.07 18.82
N GLY A 99 -7.76 12.91 19.33
CA GLY A 99 -9.20 12.74 19.18
C GLY A 99 -9.62 12.79 17.71
N TRP A 100 -9.11 13.78 16.97
CA TRP A 100 -9.34 13.94 15.53
C TRP A 100 -8.97 12.68 14.74
N HIS A 101 -7.72 12.21 14.88
CA HIS A 101 -7.25 11.00 14.19
C HIS A 101 -8.04 9.75 14.57
N LEU A 102 -8.42 9.60 15.84
CA LEU A 102 -9.20 8.45 16.29
C LEU A 102 -10.57 8.38 15.58
N VAL A 103 -11.25 9.51 15.46
CA VAL A 103 -12.57 9.58 14.82
C VAL A 103 -12.45 9.42 13.31
N GLU A 104 -11.48 10.06 12.66
CA GLU A 104 -11.23 9.93 11.22
C GLU A 104 -10.94 8.47 10.81
N ARG A 105 -10.09 7.78 11.58
CA ARG A 105 -9.77 6.36 11.36
C ARG A 105 -10.98 5.45 11.52
N LYS A 106 -11.85 5.76 12.49
CA LYS A 106 -13.10 5.01 12.69
C LYS A 106 -14.07 5.23 11.52
N ILE A 107 -14.22 6.47 11.03
CA ILE A 107 -15.02 6.77 9.83
C ILE A 107 -14.48 5.97 8.63
N TYR A 108 -13.16 5.97 8.44
CA TYR A 108 -12.53 5.23 7.36
C TYR A 108 -12.81 3.72 7.46
N ALA A 109 -12.58 3.11 8.63
CA ALA A 109 -12.86 1.70 8.87
C ALA A 109 -14.34 1.34 8.63
N LEU A 110 -15.28 2.18 9.09
CA LEU A 110 -16.73 2.02 8.82
C LEU A 110 -17.05 2.03 7.33
N ARG A 111 -16.51 3.01 6.59
CA ARG A 111 -16.70 3.09 5.14
C ARG A 111 -16.21 1.81 4.45
N ARG A 112 -14.98 1.38 4.77
CA ARG A 112 -14.36 0.19 4.15
C ARG A 112 -15.08 -1.12 4.47
N ILE A 113 -15.32 -1.40 5.75
CA ILE A 113 -15.93 -2.67 6.17
C ILE A 113 -17.34 -2.82 5.59
N VAL A 114 -18.14 -1.75 5.54
CA VAL A 114 -19.51 -1.83 5.03
C VAL A 114 -19.56 -1.87 3.51
N GLU A 115 -18.70 -1.13 2.81
CA GLU A 115 -18.59 -1.22 1.35
C GLU A 115 -18.19 -2.62 0.89
N GLU A 116 -17.33 -3.30 1.66
CA GLU A 116 -16.79 -4.62 1.32
C GLU A 116 -17.57 -5.79 1.96
N ALA A 117 -18.61 -5.48 2.75
CA ALA A 117 -19.48 -6.47 3.37
C ALA A 117 -20.08 -7.49 2.38
N PRO A 118 -20.49 -7.12 1.15
CA PRO A 118 -20.96 -8.11 0.16
C PRO A 118 -19.87 -9.10 -0.28
N VAL A 119 -18.63 -8.63 -0.43
CA VAL A 119 -17.49 -9.49 -0.80
C VAL A 119 -17.15 -10.44 0.36
N PHE A 120 -17.12 -9.91 1.59
CA PHE A 120 -16.89 -10.72 2.78
C PHE A 120 -18.00 -11.77 2.98
N ALA A 121 -19.26 -11.41 2.74
CA ALA A 121 -20.40 -12.33 2.76
C ALA A 121 -20.24 -13.48 1.75
N HIS A 122 -19.77 -13.19 0.54
CA HIS A 122 -19.50 -14.20 -0.48
C HIS A 122 -18.37 -15.16 -0.08
N HIS A 123 -17.29 -14.65 0.53
CA HIS A 123 -16.24 -15.50 1.09
C HIS A 123 -16.78 -16.38 2.21
N LEU A 124 -17.58 -15.82 3.13
CA LEU A 124 -18.18 -16.56 4.24
C LEU A 124 -19.07 -17.73 3.77
N GLU A 125 -19.82 -17.56 2.68
CA GLU A 125 -20.68 -18.60 2.09
C GLU A 125 -19.90 -19.85 1.65
N THR A 126 -18.67 -19.65 1.17
CA THR A 126 -17.81 -20.73 0.70
C THR A 126 -16.76 -21.16 1.74
N ALA A 127 -16.60 -20.41 2.83
CA ALA A 127 -15.54 -20.60 3.81
C ALA A 127 -15.57 -21.98 4.47
N ALA A 128 -16.75 -22.47 4.85
CA ALA A 128 -16.88 -23.80 5.43
C ALA A 128 -16.37 -24.91 4.50
N THR A 129 -16.66 -24.80 3.20
CA THR A 129 -16.20 -25.76 2.18
C THR A 129 -14.71 -25.62 1.91
N VAL A 130 -14.21 -24.39 1.77
CA VAL A 130 -12.80 -24.12 1.48
C VAL A 130 -11.88 -24.53 2.63
N VAL A 131 -12.31 -24.30 3.88
CA VAL A 131 -11.53 -24.66 5.06
C VAL A 131 -11.77 -26.12 5.48
N GLY A 132 -12.91 -26.70 5.14
CA GLY A 132 -13.32 -28.02 5.65
C GLY A 132 -13.75 -27.99 7.11
N ASP A 133 -14.24 -26.84 7.59
CA ASP A 133 -14.73 -26.67 8.96
C ASP A 133 -16.04 -25.84 8.97
N PRO A 134 -17.17 -26.42 9.40
CA PRO A 134 -18.46 -25.74 9.38
C PRO A 134 -18.52 -24.52 10.31
N GLN A 135 -17.65 -24.42 11.32
CA GLN A 135 -17.65 -23.29 12.25
C GLN A 135 -17.23 -21.99 11.57
N VAL A 136 -16.37 -22.06 10.55
CA VAL A 136 -15.88 -20.89 9.80
C VAL A 136 -16.98 -20.23 8.96
N GLY A 137 -18.10 -20.93 8.69
CA GLY A 137 -19.25 -20.37 7.99
C GLY A 137 -20.03 -19.33 8.80
N ARG A 138 -19.66 -19.08 10.06
CA ARG A 138 -20.26 -18.04 10.92
C ARG A 138 -19.13 -17.19 11.52
N PRO A 139 -19.15 -15.86 11.36
CA PRO A 139 -18.12 -15.00 11.93
C PRO A 139 -18.16 -15.10 13.46
N GLY A 140 -17.05 -15.51 14.07
CA GLY A 140 -16.89 -15.54 15.52
C GLY A 140 -16.94 -14.11 16.10
N THR A 141 -17.42 -13.97 17.34
CA THR A 141 -17.50 -12.66 18.01
C THR A 141 -16.38 -12.45 19.04
N ASP A 142 -15.55 -13.46 19.28
CA ASP A 142 -14.43 -13.36 20.21
C ASP A 142 -13.34 -12.45 19.65
N ARG A 143 -13.04 -11.38 20.38
CA ARG A 143 -12.10 -10.34 19.92
C ARG A 143 -10.68 -10.89 19.81
N LEU A 144 -10.24 -11.74 20.74
CA LEU A 144 -8.89 -12.29 20.73
C LEU A 144 -8.69 -13.23 19.53
N ALA A 145 -9.67 -14.10 19.25
CA ALA A 145 -9.70 -14.97 18.08
C ALA A 145 -9.71 -14.16 16.77
N ALA A 146 -10.55 -13.13 16.69
CA ALA A 146 -10.59 -12.26 15.52
C ALA A 146 -9.28 -11.48 15.34
N ALA A 147 -8.62 -11.07 16.43
CA ALA A 147 -7.31 -10.45 16.41
C ALA A 147 -6.21 -11.40 15.93
N VAL A 148 -6.13 -12.63 16.48
CA VAL A 148 -5.17 -13.67 16.03
C VAL A 148 -5.35 -13.94 14.54
N SER A 149 -6.60 -14.05 14.09
CA SER A 149 -6.96 -14.27 12.70
C SER A 149 -6.53 -13.11 11.80
N LEU A 150 -6.87 -11.87 12.15
CA LEU A 150 -6.44 -10.67 11.41
C LEU A 150 -4.91 -10.55 11.36
N LEU A 151 -4.21 -10.79 12.48
CA LEU A 151 -2.75 -10.74 12.59
C LEU A 151 -2.03 -11.81 11.79
N SER A 152 -2.67 -12.97 11.61
CA SER A 152 -2.13 -14.04 10.77
C SER A 152 -2.04 -13.63 9.30
N HIS A 153 -2.90 -12.71 8.84
CA HIS A 153 -2.91 -12.27 7.46
C HIS A 153 -1.57 -11.66 7.04
N PRO A 154 -1.10 -10.52 7.61
CA PRO A 154 0.19 -9.96 7.23
C PRO A 154 1.33 -10.94 7.49
N TYR A 155 1.28 -11.71 8.60
CA TYR A 155 2.31 -12.70 8.89
C TYR A 155 2.49 -13.70 7.74
N PHE A 156 1.42 -14.25 7.16
CA PHE A 156 1.51 -15.15 6.00
C PHE A 156 1.68 -14.43 4.66
N ASP A 157 1.33 -13.16 4.57
CA ASP A 157 1.44 -12.43 3.31
C ASP A 157 2.88 -12.06 2.96
N VAL A 158 3.82 -12.07 3.93
CA VAL A 158 5.26 -11.85 3.69
C VAL A 158 5.89 -12.79 2.66
N TRP A 159 5.30 -13.97 2.43
CA TRP A 159 5.75 -14.94 1.41
C TRP A 159 5.25 -14.62 0.02
N ILE A 160 4.22 -13.78 -0.13
CA ILE A 160 3.59 -13.48 -1.42
C ILE A 160 3.79 -12.03 -1.83
N ASN A 161 3.81 -11.11 -0.86
CA ASN A 161 4.02 -9.69 -1.08
C ASN A 161 5.03 -9.15 -0.05
N PRO A 162 5.93 -8.23 -0.44
CA PRO A 162 6.76 -7.49 0.51
C PRO A 162 5.88 -6.44 1.22
N ILE A 163 5.13 -6.88 2.23
CA ILE A 163 4.25 -6.01 3.01
C ILE A 163 5.03 -5.13 4.00
N GLN A 164 4.50 -3.96 4.34
CA GLN A 164 5.08 -3.03 5.31
C GLN A 164 4.19 -2.94 6.57
N PHE A 165 4.46 -3.79 7.56
CA PHE A 165 3.61 -3.95 8.75
C PHE A 165 3.73 -2.79 9.79
N PHE A 166 4.85 -2.04 9.78
CA PHE A 166 5.20 -1.04 10.81
C PHE A 166 5.14 0.43 10.34
N LEU A 167 4.50 0.75 9.21
CA LEU A 167 4.34 2.13 8.72
C LEU A 167 3.24 2.87 9.53
N PRO A 168 3.34 4.21 9.79
CA PRO A 168 4.36 5.17 9.34
C PRO A 168 5.67 5.19 10.15
N ASP A 169 5.78 4.41 11.23
CA ASP A 169 6.89 4.51 12.19
C ASP A 169 8.22 3.90 11.69
N CYS A 170 8.19 3.11 10.61
CA CYS A 170 9.39 2.53 9.99
C CYS A 170 9.36 2.68 8.46
N ALA A 171 10.33 3.42 7.93
CA ALA A 171 10.57 3.49 6.49
C ALA A 171 11.39 2.28 6.06
N PHE A 172 10.86 1.49 5.12
CA PHE A 172 11.49 0.33 4.48
C PHE A 172 11.49 -0.99 5.28
N ALA A 173 10.73 -1.96 4.78
CA ALA A 173 10.95 -3.37 5.02
C ALA A 173 10.40 -4.17 3.84
N SER A 174 11.27 -4.77 3.01
CA SER A 174 10.86 -6.00 2.33
C SER A 174 11.00 -7.12 3.35
N ALA A 175 9.89 -7.65 3.85
CA ALA A 175 9.97 -8.87 4.63
C ALA A 175 10.55 -9.99 3.74
N ARG A 176 11.41 -10.85 4.31
CA ARG A 176 11.90 -12.09 3.70
C ARG A 176 12.85 -11.90 2.50
N TRP A 177 13.74 -10.90 2.52
CA TRP A 177 14.69 -10.65 1.42
C TRP A 177 15.43 -11.91 0.95
N ASP A 178 15.99 -12.69 1.88
CA ASP A 178 16.73 -13.92 1.54
C ASP A 178 15.86 -14.95 0.82
N PHE A 179 14.62 -15.17 1.28
CA PHE A 179 13.65 -16.02 0.59
C PHE A 179 13.33 -15.49 -0.82
N TRP A 180 13.08 -14.19 -0.97
CA TRP A 180 12.81 -13.58 -2.29
C TRP A 180 13.99 -13.72 -3.25
N THR A 181 15.22 -13.77 -2.73
CA THR A 181 16.42 -14.06 -3.52
C THR A 181 16.62 -15.55 -3.84
N ALA A 182 16.04 -16.44 -3.04
CA ALA A 182 16.16 -17.89 -3.21
C ALA A 182 15.13 -18.49 -4.18
N ILE A 183 14.01 -17.81 -4.44
CA ILE A 183 12.96 -18.30 -5.35
C ILE A 183 13.06 -17.75 -6.79
N ASP A 184 12.50 -18.50 -7.74
CA ASP A 184 12.13 -17.98 -9.05
C ASP A 184 10.87 -17.12 -8.90
N PHE A 185 11.06 -15.83 -8.66
CA PHE A 185 9.97 -14.90 -8.36
C PHE A 185 8.90 -14.86 -9.47
N MET A 186 9.32 -14.85 -10.74
CA MET A 186 8.36 -14.73 -11.86
C MET A 186 7.54 -16.00 -12.02
N LYS A 187 8.19 -17.17 -11.91
CA LYS A 187 7.49 -18.45 -11.91
C LYS A 187 6.55 -18.56 -10.70
N PHE A 188 7.04 -18.24 -9.50
CA PHE A 188 6.24 -18.26 -8.29
C PHE A 188 5.00 -17.38 -8.40
N ARG A 189 5.15 -16.11 -8.80
CA ARG A 189 4.02 -15.18 -8.97
C ARG A 189 3.04 -15.62 -10.06
N GLY A 190 3.51 -16.27 -11.13
CA GLY A 190 2.68 -16.72 -12.25
C GLY A 190 2.00 -18.07 -12.04
N GLU A 191 2.52 -18.91 -11.15
CA GLU A 191 2.14 -20.32 -11.06
C GLU A 191 1.66 -20.76 -9.68
N PHE A 192 2.08 -20.11 -8.58
CA PHE A 192 1.74 -20.56 -7.21
C PHE A 192 0.25 -20.74 -6.96
N TYR A 193 -0.59 -19.87 -7.55
CA TYR A 193 -2.04 -19.92 -7.41
C TYR A 193 -2.76 -20.81 -8.42
N ARG A 194 -2.04 -21.50 -9.31
CA ARG A 194 -2.66 -22.52 -10.16
C ARG A 194 -3.13 -23.68 -9.29
N GLU A 195 -4.25 -24.29 -9.69
CA GLU A 195 -4.96 -25.30 -8.90
C GLU A 195 -4.04 -26.43 -8.40
N GLU A 196 -3.15 -26.94 -9.25
CA GLU A 196 -2.16 -27.97 -8.89
C GLU A 196 -1.27 -27.55 -7.70
N HIS A 197 -0.69 -26.36 -7.77
CA HIS A 197 0.29 -25.88 -6.79
C HIS A 197 -0.38 -25.46 -5.48
N ILE A 198 -1.45 -24.65 -5.55
CA ILE A 198 -2.09 -24.13 -4.35
C ILE A 198 -2.80 -25.23 -3.54
N THR A 199 -3.42 -26.20 -4.22
CA THR A 199 -4.10 -27.33 -3.56
C THR A 199 -3.09 -28.23 -2.88
N ARG A 200 -1.97 -28.54 -3.55
CA ARG A 200 -0.87 -29.31 -2.97
C ARG A 200 -0.26 -28.59 -1.76
N PHE A 201 0.03 -27.30 -1.88
CA PHE A 201 0.56 -26.49 -0.78
C PHE A 201 -0.38 -26.55 0.43
N ARG A 202 -1.67 -26.24 0.24
CA ARG A 202 -2.68 -26.25 1.32
C ARG A 202 -2.79 -27.62 2.00
N ALA A 203 -2.78 -28.70 1.24
CA ALA A 203 -2.82 -30.06 1.81
C ALA A 203 -1.57 -30.33 2.67
N GLN A 204 -0.38 -30.06 2.13
CA GLN A 204 0.89 -30.31 2.82
C GLN A 204 1.05 -29.46 4.07
N ILE A 205 0.84 -28.14 3.98
CA ILE A 205 0.97 -27.26 5.15
C ILE A 205 -0.17 -27.49 6.14
N GLY A 206 -1.40 -27.73 5.67
CA GLY A 206 -2.58 -27.87 6.52
C GLY A 206 -2.58 -29.15 7.35
N GLU A 207 -2.02 -30.25 6.84
CA GLU A 207 -1.93 -31.53 7.56
C GLU A 207 -0.63 -31.69 8.36
N HIS A 208 0.26 -30.70 8.32
CA HIS A 208 1.55 -30.80 8.98
C HIS A 208 1.41 -30.95 10.51
N PRO A 209 2.13 -31.89 11.17
CA PRO A 209 2.02 -32.14 12.62
C PRO A 209 2.35 -30.94 13.52
N LEU A 210 2.99 -29.89 12.99
CA LEU A 210 3.33 -28.68 13.75
C LEU A 210 2.10 -28.07 14.42
N TRP A 211 0.92 -28.16 13.80
CA TRP A 211 -0.35 -27.62 14.31
C TRP A 211 -0.87 -28.35 15.55
N ASN A 212 -0.27 -29.48 15.95
CA ASN A 212 -0.59 -30.14 17.21
C ASN A 212 0.11 -29.50 18.42
N THR A 213 0.93 -28.47 18.19
CA THR A 213 1.59 -27.71 19.27
C THR A 213 0.54 -26.86 19.99
N PRO A 214 0.30 -27.04 21.30
CA PRO A 214 -0.61 -26.17 22.04
C PRO A 214 0.04 -24.80 22.26
N LEU A 215 -0.61 -23.75 21.77
CA LEU A 215 -0.13 -22.37 21.83
C LEU A 215 -1.00 -21.56 22.79
N GLU A 216 -0.39 -20.58 23.45
CA GLU A 216 -1.14 -19.55 24.15
C GLU A 216 -1.41 -18.40 23.17
N PRO A 217 -2.64 -17.85 23.11
CA PRO A 217 -3.00 -16.87 22.09
C PRO A 217 -2.28 -15.53 22.27
N GLU A 218 -2.06 -15.07 23.50
CA GLU A 218 -1.41 -13.79 23.76
C GLU A 218 0.11 -13.81 23.47
N PRO A 219 0.88 -14.86 23.87
CA PRO A 219 2.26 -15.01 23.42
C PRO A 219 2.35 -15.24 21.90
N LEU A 220 1.34 -15.86 21.27
CA LEU A 220 1.32 -16.03 19.82
C LEU A 220 1.18 -14.68 19.12
N VAL A 221 0.23 -13.83 19.52
CA VAL A 221 0.07 -12.46 19.01
C VAL A 221 1.41 -11.71 19.08
N LYS A 222 2.07 -11.77 20.23
CA LYS A 222 3.40 -11.19 20.43
C LYS A 222 4.44 -11.79 19.47
N SER A 223 4.46 -13.11 19.31
CA SER A 223 5.42 -13.81 18.45
C SER A 223 5.27 -13.45 16.98
N LEU A 224 4.04 -13.43 16.45
CA LEU A 224 3.78 -13.06 15.06
C LEU A 224 4.30 -11.64 14.77
N ILE A 225 4.11 -10.70 15.69
CA ILE A 225 4.59 -9.32 15.55
C ILE A 225 6.12 -9.25 15.60
N ILE A 226 6.77 -9.92 16.56
CA ILE A 226 8.24 -9.97 16.67
C ILE A 226 8.84 -10.54 15.39
N ARG A 227 8.32 -11.68 14.93
CA ARG A 227 8.83 -12.36 13.74
C ARG A 227 8.68 -11.51 12.49
N MET A 228 7.57 -10.78 12.30
CA MET A 228 7.45 -9.83 11.20
C MET A 228 8.51 -8.72 11.24
N GLY A 229 8.94 -8.28 12.43
CA GLY A 229 10.07 -7.36 12.62
C GLY A 229 11.43 -7.98 12.30
N ASP A 230 11.66 -9.20 12.75
CA ASP A 230 12.91 -9.94 12.51
C ASP A 230 13.08 -10.31 11.03
N MET A 231 11.99 -10.59 10.32
CA MET A 231 12.00 -10.95 8.90
C MET A 231 12.15 -9.74 7.97
N ALA A 232 12.05 -8.51 8.50
CA ALA A 232 12.23 -7.28 7.74
C ALA A 232 13.69 -7.05 7.32
N ALA A 233 13.89 -6.34 6.21
CA ALA A 233 15.20 -5.85 5.77
C ALA A 233 15.14 -4.32 5.56
N PRO A 234 15.84 -3.51 6.39
CA PRO A 234 16.59 -3.93 7.59
C PRO A 234 15.67 -4.51 8.67
N THR A 235 16.24 -5.34 9.55
CA THR A 235 15.50 -5.91 10.70
C THR A 235 15.02 -4.79 11.61
N VAL A 236 13.77 -4.86 12.07
CA VAL A 236 13.22 -3.88 13.01
C VAL A 236 13.65 -4.26 14.43
N PRO A 237 14.37 -3.40 15.18
CA PRO A 237 14.79 -3.71 16.55
C PRO A 237 13.59 -3.99 17.44
N TYR A 238 13.72 -4.95 18.37
CA TYR A 238 12.65 -5.33 19.30
C TYR A 238 12.10 -4.11 20.06
N GLU A 239 12.95 -3.15 20.43
CA GLU A 239 12.58 -1.94 21.15
C GLU A 239 11.60 -1.05 20.37
N ALA A 240 11.72 -1.00 19.04
CA ALA A 240 10.80 -0.26 18.18
C ALA A 240 9.44 -0.99 18.06
N VAL A 241 9.46 -2.32 18.14
CA VAL A 241 8.26 -3.17 18.03
C VAL A 241 7.52 -3.31 19.36
N ASP A 242 8.22 -3.28 20.50
CA ASP A 242 7.69 -3.53 21.84
C ASP A 242 6.54 -2.56 22.20
N TRP A 243 6.62 -1.31 21.76
CA TRP A 243 5.55 -0.34 22.01
C TRP A 243 4.26 -0.70 21.27
N GLY A 244 4.36 -1.09 20.00
CA GLY A 244 3.24 -1.56 19.18
C GLY A 244 2.61 -2.82 19.76
N ILE A 245 3.43 -3.80 20.17
CA ILE A 245 2.99 -5.03 20.85
C ILE A 245 2.18 -4.68 22.09
N ARG A 246 2.74 -3.86 22.99
CA ARG A 246 2.07 -3.49 24.25
C ARG A 246 0.77 -2.75 24.00
N ARG A 247 0.74 -1.84 23.02
CA ARG A 247 -0.48 -1.10 22.69
C ARG A 247 -1.57 -2.03 22.16
N PHE A 248 -1.21 -2.98 21.31
CA PHE A 248 -2.14 -3.95 20.75
C PHE A 248 -2.64 -4.95 21.81
N LEU A 249 -1.74 -5.49 22.65
CA LEU A 249 -2.13 -6.36 23.77
C LEU A 249 -3.03 -5.64 24.78
N ARG A 250 -2.73 -4.38 25.14
CA ARG A 250 -3.63 -3.57 25.98
C ARG A 250 -5.01 -3.35 25.37
N TYR A 251 -5.07 -3.14 24.05
CA TYR A 251 -6.35 -3.04 23.33
C TYR A 251 -7.17 -4.33 23.46
N LEU A 252 -6.51 -5.48 23.52
CA LEU A 252 -7.13 -6.79 23.77
C LEU A 252 -7.40 -7.07 25.26
N GLY A 253 -7.13 -6.13 26.17
CA GLY A 253 -7.31 -6.30 27.62
C GLY A 253 -6.19 -7.10 28.31
N ILE A 254 -5.02 -7.20 27.68
CA ILE A 254 -3.88 -8.00 28.15
C ILE A 254 -2.79 -7.06 28.66
N ASP A 255 -2.70 -6.89 29.98
CA ASP A 255 -1.74 -5.98 30.62
C ASP A 255 -0.46 -6.66 31.15
N GLN A 256 -0.44 -7.99 31.22
CA GLN A 256 0.68 -8.73 31.80
C GLN A 256 1.80 -8.97 30.79
N TYR A 257 3.05 -8.89 31.24
CA TYR A 257 4.20 -9.27 30.43
C TYR A 257 4.22 -10.78 30.23
N GLN A 258 4.19 -11.21 28.98
CA GLN A 258 4.20 -12.63 28.64
C GLN A 258 5.49 -13.04 27.93
N ARG A 259 6.06 -14.17 28.36
CA ARG A 259 7.18 -14.83 27.68
C ARG A 259 6.61 -15.64 26.52
N ALA A 260 7.24 -15.54 25.35
CA ALA A 260 6.73 -16.15 24.11
C ALA A 260 7.73 -17.14 23.49
N ILE A 261 8.53 -17.82 24.33
CA ILE A 261 9.63 -18.69 23.85
C ILE A 261 9.08 -19.82 22.97
N LYS A 262 8.03 -20.50 23.44
CA LYS A 262 7.40 -21.64 22.76
C LYS A 262 6.74 -21.20 21.44
N GLU A 263 6.04 -20.07 21.45
CA GLU A 263 5.36 -19.51 20.29
C GLU A 263 6.34 -18.97 19.24
N ILE A 264 7.46 -18.38 19.66
CA ILE A 264 8.55 -17.98 18.75
C ILE A 264 9.18 -19.22 18.10
N GLU A 265 9.47 -20.28 18.85
CA GLU A 265 9.99 -21.54 18.31
C GLU A 265 9.00 -22.21 17.34
N PHE A 266 7.70 -22.15 17.66
CA PHE A 266 6.65 -22.57 16.74
C PHE A 266 6.69 -21.76 15.43
N CYS A 267 6.78 -20.43 15.51
CA CYS A 267 6.87 -19.58 14.32
C CYS A 267 8.08 -19.93 13.46
N HIS A 268 9.27 -20.10 14.04
CA HIS A 268 10.46 -20.52 13.29
C HIS A 268 10.25 -21.82 12.53
N ARG A 269 9.73 -22.87 13.19
CA ARG A 269 9.47 -24.17 12.54
C ARG A 269 8.41 -24.06 11.45
N LEU A 270 7.38 -23.23 11.67
CA LEU A 270 6.36 -22.95 10.65
C LEU A 270 6.96 -22.21 9.45
N GLU A 271 7.83 -21.24 9.70
CA GLU A 271 8.50 -20.46 8.66
C GLU A 271 9.42 -21.32 7.78
N GLU A 272 10.21 -22.20 8.41
CA GLU A 272 11.09 -23.16 7.73
C GLU A 272 10.29 -24.12 6.85
N GLU A 273 9.15 -24.61 7.34
CA GLU A 273 8.30 -25.53 6.59
C GLU A 273 7.64 -24.85 5.38
N ILE A 274 7.13 -23.62 5.55
CA ILE A 274 6.57 -22.85 4.41
C ILE A 274 7.66 -22.59 3.36
N ASP A 275 8.87 -22.20 3.78
CA ASP A 275 10.00 -22.01 2.87
C ASP A 275 10.34 -23.29 2.12
N ARG A 276 10.44 -24.41 2.83
CA ARG A 276 10.71 -25.73 2.24
C ARG A 276 9.68 -26.08 1.16
N LEU A 277 8.39 -25.90 1.46
CA LEU A 277 7.31 -26.21 0.52
C LEU A 277 7.33 -25.32 -0.73
N ILE A 278 7.60 -24.02 -0.57
CA ILE A 278 7.65 -23.09 -1.70
C ILE A 278 8.92 -23.32 -2.55
N LEU A 279 10.09 -23.46 -1.90
CA LEU A 279 11.37 -23.66 -2.57
C LEU A 279 11.45 -24.99 -3.32
N GLN A 280 10.69 -26.00 -2.90
CA GLN A 280 10.59 -27.28 -3.61
C GLN A 280 10.06 -27.11 -5.04
N ASP A 281 9.10 -26.20 -5.24
CA ASP A 281 8.41 -26.02 -6.52
C ASP A 281 8.94 -24.83 -7.34
N PHE A 282 9.49 -23.84 -6.65
CA PHE A 282 9.91 -22.56 -7.22
C PHE A 282 11.35 -22.17 -6.87
N PRO A 283 12.34 -23.09 -6.92
CA PRO A 283 13.72 -22.71 -6.66
C PRO A 283 14.20 -21.75 -7.75
N ARG A 284 14.96 -20.73 -7.38
CA ARG A 284 15.63 -19.88 -8.37
C ARG A 284 16.55 -20.77 -9.22
N PRO A 285 16.49 -20.71 -10.56
CA PRO A 285 17.41 -21.48 -11.38
C PRO A 285 18.84 -21.05 -11.07
N THR A 286 19.70 -22.00 -10.69
CA THR A 286 21.13 -21.76 -10.64
C THR A 286 21.64 -21.66 -12.07
N PHE A 287 21.69 -20.43 -12.60
CA PHE A 287 22.39 -20.19 -13.85
C PHE A 287 23.90 -20.34 -13.58
N ALA A 288 24.51 -21.43 -14.05
CA ALA A 288 25.93 -21.39 -14.34
C ALA A 288 26.15 -20.18 -15.26
N ALA A 289 27.05 -19.27 -14.88
CA ALA A 289 27.24 -18.00 -15.58
C ALA A 289 27.36 -18.22 -17.09
N PRO A 290 26.43 -17.69 -17.92
CA PRO A 290 26.56 -17.83 -19.36
C PRO A 290 27.70 -16.94 -19.83
N VAL A 291 28.65 -17.54 -20.57
CA VAL A 291 29.62 -16.80 -21.36
C VAL A 291 28.85 -15.91 -22.33
N VAL A 292 28.98 -14.59 -22.15
CA VAL A 292 28.31 -13.59 -22.98
C VAL A 292 28.94 -13.60 -24.37
N THR A 293 28.33 -14.31 -25.32
CA THR A 293 28.54 -14.06 -26.75
C THR A 293 27.40 -13.20 -27.29
N ARG A 294 27.70 -11.93 -27.57
CA ARG A 294 26.78 -10.97 -28.19
C ARG A 294 26.31 -11.49 -29.56
N SER A 295 25.03 -11.76 -29.71
CA SER A 295 24.37 -11.87 -31.02
C SER A 295 23.19 -10.89 -31.11
N ARG A 296 23.08 -10.25 -32.29
CA ARG A 296 22.15 -9.17 -32.65
C ARG A 296 20.69 -9.60 -32.54
N ARG A 297 19.81 -8.74 -32.00
CA ARG A 297 18.36 -8.94 -32.08
C ARG A 297 17.75 -8.32 -33.36
N PRO A 298 16.75 -8.96 -33.98
CA PRO A 298 16.02 -8.44 -35.13
C PRO A 298 14.83 -7.55 -34.74
N GLN A 299 14.40 -6.71 -35.69
CA GLN A 299 13.23 -5.83 -35.68
C GLN A 299 11.91 -6.64 -35.64
N MET A 300 10.89 -6.14 -34.94
CA MET A 300 9.52 -6.65 -35.05
C MET A 300 8.49 -5.52 -35.16
N ASP A 301 7.50 -5.83 -35.99
CA ASP A 301 6.48 -5.00 -36.62
C ASP A 301 5.26 -4.77 -35.72
N GLN A 302 4.58 -3.65 -35.90
CA GLN A 302 3.41 -3.22 -35.12
C GLN A 302 2.12 -3.69 -35.80
N THR A 303 1.13 -4.20 -35.05
CA THR A 303 -0.31 -3.97 -35.28
C THR A 303 -1.19 -4.81 -34.33
N VAL A 304 -2.01 -4.16 -33.48
CA VAL A 304 -3.28 -4.71 -32.96
C VAL A 304 -4.30 -3.57 -32.83
N PRO A 305 -5.59 -3.71 -33.25
CA PRO A 305 -6.57 -2.64 -33.26
C PRO A 305 -7.44 -2.52 -32.00
N ASP A 306 -7.89 -1.30 -31.78
CA ASP A 306 -8.72 -0.77 -30.70
C ASP A 306 -10.20 -1.24 -30.75
N ARG A 307 -10.83 -1.46 -29.58
CA ARG A 307 -12.27 -1.69 -29.43
C ARG A 307 -12.79 -0.89 -28.23
N GLY A 308 -13.52 0.18 -28.55
CA GLY A 308 -14.01 1.19 -27.61
C GLY A 308 -15.05 0.73 -26.57
N ARG A 309 -15.19 1.56 -25.53
CA ARG A 309 -16.23 1.49 -24.48
C ARG A 309 -17.15 2.71 -24.52
N PRO A 310 -18.43 2.59 -24.11
CA PRO A 310 -19.42 3.66 -24.22
C PRO A 310 -19.39 4.66 -23.05
N ALA A 311 -19.85 5.89 -23.34
CA ALA A 311 -19.76 7.07 -22.51
C ALA A 311 -20.68 7.09 -21.26
N ALA A 312 -20.16 7.60 -20.15
CA ALA A 312 -20.91 7.90 -18.92
C ALA A 312 -21.35 9.39 -18.88
N ARG A 313 -22.52 9.63 -18.28
CA ARG A 313 -23.17 10.96 -18.15
C ARG A 313 -22.50 11.87 -17.11
N PRO A 314 -22.64 13.21 -17.21
CA PRO A 314 -21.78 14.17 -16.55
C PRO A 314 -22.20 14.51 -15.10
N GLN A 315 -21.20 14.65 -14.23
CA GLN A 315 -21.29 15.22 -12.88
C GLN A 315 -20.91 16.72 -12.89
N PRO A 316 -21.26 17.51 -11.85
CA PRO A 316 -21.18 18.98 -11.86
C PRO A 316 -19.74 19.50 -11.91
N ARG A 317 -19.54 20.62 -12.62
CA ARG A 317 -18.22 21.21 -12.96
C ARG A 317 -17.43 21.66 -11.73
N ALA A 318 -16.27 21.02 -11.52
CA ALA A 318 -15.17 21.58 -10.73
C ALA A 318 -14.48 22.70 -11.53
N THR A 319 -14.18 23.83 -10.88
CA THR A 319 -13.59 25.03 -11.46
C THR A 319 -12.06 24.94 -11.50
N GLY A 320 -11.52 23.89 -12.11
CA GLY A 320 -10.07 23.72 -12.30
C GLY A 320 -9.77 23.07 -13.63
N VAL A 321 -8.51 23.12 -14.07
CA VAL A 321 -8.10 22.41 -15.29
C VAL A 321 -8.14 20.92 -14.99
N THR A 322 -8.91 20.17 -15.79
CA THR A 322 -9.02 18.72 -15.60
C THR A 322 -7.65 18.06 -15.75
N ALA A 323 -7.42 16.98 -15.02
CA ALA A 323 -6.19 16.19 -15.16
C ALA A 323 -5.91 15.77 -16.63
N HIS A 324 -6.96 15.47 -17.41
CA HIS A 324 -6.86 15.14 -18.83
C HIS A 324 -6.28 16.29 -19.64
N GLU A 325 -6.82 17.49 -19.44
CA GLU A 325 -6.36 18.69 -20.11
C GLU A 325 -4.91 19.03 -19.75
N PHE A 326 -4.55 18.88 -18.47
CA PHE A 326 -3.19 19.11 -18.01
C PHE A 326 -2.18 18.14 -18.66
N VAL A 327 -2.51 16.84 -18.70
CA VAL A 327 -1.67 15.82 -19.36
C VAL A 327 -1.55 16.09 -20.86
N ARG A 328 -2.64 16.48 -21.53
CA ARG A 328 -2.63 16.88 -22.95
C ARG A 328 -1.68 18.04 -23.18
N LEU A 329 -1.74 19.08 -22.34
CA LEU A 329 -0.85 20.24 -22.44
C LEU A 329 0.64 19.88 -22.24
N LEU A 330 0.96 18.96 -21.33
CA LEU A 330 2.32 18.44 -21.18
C LEU A 330 2.81 17.77 -22.46
N MET A 331 1.99 16.91 -23.06
CA MET A 331 2.36 16.20 -24.30
C MET A 331 2.54 17.16 -25.47
N GLU A 332 1.66 18.16 -25.60
CA GLU A 332 1.79 19.19 -26.64
C GLU A 332 3.04 20.04 -26.48
N ALA A 333 3.54 20.19 -25.25
CA ALA A 333 4.82 20.84 -24.97
C ALA A 333 6.05 19.91 -25.18
N GLY A 334 5.81 18.67 -25.60
CA GLY A 334 6.84 17.70 -25.97
C GLY A 334 7.34 16.82 -24.83
N PHE A 335 6.69 16.83 -23.66
CA PHE A 335 7.03 15.92 -22.56
C PHE A 335 6.57 14.49 -22.88
N ASP A 336 7.49 13.53 -22.85
CA ASP A 336 7.25 12.17 -23.35
C ASP A 336 7.83 11.05 -22.47
N PHE A 337 8.25 11.39 -21.25
CA PHE A 337 8.62 10.44 -20.20
C PHE A 337 8.18 10.97 -18.83
N PHE A 338 7.53 10.13 -18.03
CA PHE A 338 6.98 10.53 -16.73
C PHE A 338 7.45 9.55 -15.67
N THR A 339 7.95 10.06 -14.55
CA THR A 339 8.37 9.26 -13.38
C THR A 339 8.15 10.04 -12.11
N GLY A 340 8.12 9.40 -10.95
CA GLY A 340 7.87 10.11 -9.71
C GLY A 340 7.46 9.22 -8.55
N VAL A 341 7.09 9.89 -7.45
CA VAL A 341 6.48 9.29 -6.26
C VAL A 341 5.08 9.89 -6.11
N PRO A 342 4.03 9.06 -5.86
CA PRO A 342 2.65 9.54 -5.74
C PRO A 342 2.48 10.66 -4.70
N CYS A 343 1.68 11.66 -5.06
CA CYS A 343 1.28 12.77 -4.20
C CYS A 343 -0.23 12.99 -4.33
N SER A 344 -0.92 13.17 -3.20
CA SER A 344 -2.38 13.28 -3.15
C SER A 344 -2.93 14.47 -3.95
N LEU A 345 -2.17 15.57 -4.08
CA LEU A 345 -2.54 16.74 -4.91
C LEU A 345 -2.57 16.44 -6.42
N MET A 346 -1.92 15.36 -6.85
CA MET A 346 -1.76 14.98 -8.26
C MET A 346 -2.39 13.63 -8.57
N LYS A 347 -3.29 13.13 -7.70
CA LYS A 347 -3.91 11.79 -7.85
C LYS A 347 -4.50 11.58 -9.24
N GLY A 348 -5.25 12.56 -9.77
CA GLY A 348 -5.82 12.50 -11.11
C GLY A 348 -4.77 12.41 -12.22
N LEU A 349 -3.63 13.11 -12.06
CA LEU A 349 -2.53 13.06 -13.03
C LEU A 349 -1.85 11.70 -13.07
N PHE A 350 -1.56 11.10 -11.90
CA PHE A 350 -0.92 9.79 -11.85
C PHE A 350 -1.76 8.70 -12.54
N THR A 351 -3.08 8.72 -12.33
CA THR A 351 -4.00 7.78 -12.99
C THR A 351 -3.91 7.88 -14.51
N LEU A 352 -3.87 9.10 -15.06
CA LEU A 352 -3.82 9.29 -16.51
C LEU A 352 -2.44 9.01 -17.08
N LEU A 353 -1.38 9.46 -16.41
CA LEU A 353 -0.01 9.25 -16.87
C LEU A 353 0.39 7.75 -16.87
N ALA A 354 -0.27 6.91 -16.08
CA ALA A 354 -0.11 5.45 -16.16
C ALA A 354 -0.41 4.91 -17.57
N GLU A 355 -1.39 5.47 -18.27
CA GLU A 355 -1.73 5.11 -19.65
C GLU A 355 -0.67 5.62 -20.66
N HIS A 356 0.16 6.58 -20.24
CA HIS A 356 1.20 7.22 -21.03
C HIS A 356 2.62 6.80 -20.62
N GLY A 357 2.75 5.63 -20.02
CA GLY A 357 4.05 5.03 -19.69
C GLY A 357 4.74 5.67 -18.48
N TYR A 358 3.97 6.20 -17.53
CA TYR A 358 4.50 6.61 -16.24
C TYR A 358 5.23 5.46 -15.54
N VAL A 359 6.49 5.69 -15.18
CA VAL A 359 7.32 4.72 -14.47
C VAL A 359 7.45 5.15 -13.01
N GLN A 360 6.76 4.45 -12.11
CA GLN A 360 6.81 4.74 -10.68
C GLN A 360 8.24 4.54 -10.14
N ALA A 361 8.72 5.53 -9.38
CA ALA A 361 9.96 5.44 -8.64
C ALA A 361 9.67 5.08 -7.17
N ALA A 362 10.59 4.37 -6.53
CA ALA A 362 10.51 4.05 -5.11
C ALA A 362 10.81 5.27 -4.21
N ARG A 363 11.56 6.24 -4.75
CA ARG A 363 12.01 7.46 -4.08
C ARG A 363 12.18 8.58 -5.10
N GLU A 364 12.05 9.83 -4.67
CA GLU A 364 12.12 11.01 -5.54
C GLU A 364 13.52 11.23 -6.13
N ASP A 365 14.58 10.91 -5.38
CA ASP A 365 15.97 10.97 -5.85
C ASP A 365 16.23 9.95 -6.98
N ALA A 366 15.71 8.73 -6.83
CA ALA A 366 15.72 7.72 -7.89
C ALA A 366 14.92 8.17 -9.12
N ALA A 367 13.80 8.88 -8.93
CA ALA A 367 13.02 9.45 -10.03
C ALA A 367 13.84 10.49 -10.84
N VAL A 368 14.66 11.31 -10.17
CA VAL A 368 15.61 12.23 -10.83
C VAL A 368 16.66 11.45 -11.62
N GLY A 369 17.18 10.34 -11.09
CA GLY A 369 18.08 9.44 -11.81
C GLY A 369 17.45 8.80 -13.05
N MET A 370 16.19 8.35 -12.94
CA MET A 370 15.43 7.80 -14.06
C MET A 370 15.16 8.85 -15.14
N ALA A 371 14.73 10.05 -14.75
CA ALA A 371 14.58 11.19 -15.66
C ALA A 371 15.90 11.53 -16.36
N THR A 372 17.02 11.47 -15.64
CA THR A 372 18.34 11.65 -16.21
C THR A 372 18.64 10.63 -17.31
N GLY A 373 18.42 9.35 -17.04
CA GLY A 373 18.58 8.29 -18.05
C GLY A 373 17.65 8.48 -19.25
N ALA A 374 16.39 8.84 -19.01
CA ALA A 374 15.42 9.11 -20.07
C ALA A 374 15.87 10.28 -20.96
N TYR A 375 16.34 11.39 -20.37
CA TYR A 375 16.86 12.52 -21.13
C TYR A 375 18.05 12.15 -22.00
N LEU A 376 19.02 11.40 -21.45
CA LEU A 376 20.16 10.89 -22.22
C LEU A 376 19.73 9.93 -23.34
N GLY A 377 18.59 9.25 -23.17
CA GLY A 377 17.92 8.47 -24.20
C GLY A 377 17.12 9.29 -25.22
N GLY A 378 17.17 10.61 -25.17
CA GLY A 378 16.50 11.51 -26.11
C GLY A 378 15.06 11.90 -25.73
N LYS A 379 14.64 11.63 -24.49
CA LYS A 379 13.31 11.99 -23.97
C LYS A 379 13.31 13.37 -23.32
N GLN A 380 12.11 13.93 -23.13
CA GLN A 380 11.90 15.15 -22.34
C GLN A 380 11.14 14.78 -21.06
N PRO A 381 11.86 14.52 -19.94
CA PRO A 381 11.28 13.89 -18.77
C PRO A 381 10.56 14.87 -17.84
N VAL A 382 9.51 14.37 -17.18
CA VAL A 382 8.82 15.00 -16.06
C VAL A 382 8.98 14.13 -14.83
N VAL A 383 9.44 14.74 -13.73
CA VAL A 383 9.49 14.13 -12.40
C VAL A 383 8.36 14.71 -11.56
N LEU A 384 7.40 13.87 -11.20
CA LEU A 384 6.28 14.22 -10.32
C LEU A 384 6.68 13.92 -8.87
N MET A 385 6.59 14.92 -8.00
CA MET A 385 6.95 14.75 -6.59
C MET A 385 6.18 15.68 -5.66
N GLN A 386 6.19 15.39 -4.37
CA GLN A 386 5.84 16.37 -3.35
C GLN A 386 7.04 17.28 -3.05
N ASN A 387 6.80 18.47 -2.50
CA ASN A 387 7.86 19.38 -2.07
C ASN A 387 8.75 18.85 -0.92
N SER A 388 8.31 17.88 -0.10
CA SER A 388 9.22 17.15 0.79
C SER A 388 10.23 16.29 0.01
N GLY A 389 9.78 15.69 -1.10
CA GLY A 389 10.61 14.94 -2.04
C GLY A 389 11.66 15.80 -2.74
N LEU A 390 11.38 17.09 -2.97
CA LEU A 390 12.39 18.07 -3.43
C LEU A 390 13.55 18.17 -2.44
N GLY A 391 13.25 18.27 -1.14
CA GLY A 391 14.26 18.30 -0.08
C GLY A 391 15.09 17.00 0.00
N GLN A 392 14.44 15.86 -0.23
CA GLN A 392 15.14 14.56 -0.29
C GLN A 392 16.04 14.44 -1.54
N SER A 393 15.67 15.10 -2.63
CA SER A 393 16.35 15.00 -3.93
C SER A 393 17.49 16.00 -4.12
N LEU A 394 17.87 16.77 -3.10
CA LEU A 394 18.87 17.83 -3.22
C LEU A 394 20.21 17.34 -3.79
N ASP A 395 20.71 16.18 -3.33
CA ASP A 395 21.96 15.62 -3.84
C ASP A 395 21.83 15.15 -5.30
N ALA A 396 20.77 14.41 -5.64
CA ALA A 396 20.51 13.99 -7.03
C ALA A 396 20.30 15.20 -7.97
N LEU A 397 19.69 16.28 -7.49
CA LEU A 397 19.52 17.50 -8.27
C LEU A 397 20.86 18.24 -8.43
N SER A 398 21.63 18.42 -7.35
CA SER A 398 22.87 19.22 -7.38
C SER A 398 24.05 18.46 -7.98
N SER A 399 24.31 17.24 -7.52
CA SER A 399 25.47 16.41 -7.88
C SER A 399 25.29 15.64 -9.19
N LEU A 400 24.07 15.56 -9.74
CA LEU A 400 23.79 14.90 -11.01
C LEU A 400 23.09 15.85 -12.01
N ALA A 401 21.83 16.21 -11.78
CA ALA A 401 21.05 16.89 -12.83
C ALA A 401 21.59 18.29 -13.18
N LEU A 402 21.87 19.12 -12.18
CA LEU A 402 22.42 20.46 -12.34
C LEU A 402 23.89 20.40 -12.78
N LEU A 403 24.72 19.58 -12.11
CA LEU A 403 26.14 19.44 -12.43
C LEU A 403 26.38 19.07 -13.90
N TYR A 404 25.62 18.09 -14.41
CA TYR A 404 25.77 17.60 -15.79
C TYR A 404 24.85 18.30 -16.79
N ARG A 405 24.14 19.35 -16.39
CA ARG A 405 23.25 20.13 -17.26
C ARG A 405 22.20 19.26 -17.97
N ILE A 406 21.52 18.46 -17.16
CA ILE A 406 20.49 17.50 -17.57
C ILE A 406 19.12 18.09 -17.22
N PRO A 407 18.34 18.54 -18.21
CA PRO A 407 17.03 19.13 -17.98
C PRO A 407 15.96 18.07 -17.71
N CYS A 408 15.13 18.35 -16.71
CA CYS A 408 13.88 17.66 -16.44
C CYS A 408 12.86 18.67 -15.89
N LEU A 409 11.57 18.42 -16.11
CA LEU A 409 10.52 19.20 -15.47
C LEU A 409 10.23 18.59 -14.09
N LEU A 410 10.43 19.35 -13.03
CA LEU A 410 9.98 18.99 -11.69
C LEU A 410 8.55 19.51 -11.50
N LEU A 411 7.56 18.61 -11.59
CA LEU A 411 6.18 18.93 -11.24
C LEU A 411 5.97 18.64 -9.75
N ILE A 412 5.93 19.70 -8.95
CA ILE A 412 6.01 19.61 -7.49
C ILE A 412 4.65 19.97 -6.88
N GLY A 413 4.01 19.00 -6.22
CA GLY A 413 2.85 19.27 -5.36
C GLY A 413 3.28 20.09 -4.15
N TRP A 414 2.83 21.35 -4.07
CA TRP A 414 3.21 22.30 -3.03
C TRP A 414 2.30 22.19 -1.80
N ARG A 415 2.60 21.20 -0.95
CA ARG A 415 1.93 20.99 0.34
C ARG A 415 2.38 22.07 1.34
N GLY A 416 1.50 22.44 2.27
CA GLY A 416 1.78 23.51 3.24
C GLY A 416 1.65 24.94 2.70
N TYR A 417 1.26 25.11 1.43
CA TYR A 417 1.05 26.44 0.84
C TYR A 417 0.04 27.28 1.65
N GLY A 418 0.40 28.53 1.93
CA GLY A 418 -0.45 29.45 2.70
C GLY A 418 -0.68 29.05 4.16
N GLY A 419 0.12 28.12 4.71
CA GLY A 419 0.02 27.67 6.10
C GLY A 419 -1.20 26.80 6.40
N LYS A 420 -1.84 26.23 5.36
CA LYS A 420 -3.06 25.41 5.50
C LYS A 420 -2.80 23.99 5.02
N ASP A 421 -2.25 23.16 5.88
CA ASP A 421 -2.02 21.73 5.65
C ASP A 421 -1.69 21.04 6.98
N ALA A 422 -1.43 19.73 6.94
CA ALA A 422 -0.94 19.00 8.11
C ALA A 422 0.41 19.57 8.61
N PRO A 423 0.68 19.59 9.94
CA PRO A 423 1.83 20.27 10.54
C PRO A 423 3.19 19.94 9.90
N GLU A 424 3.39 18.68 9.51
CA GLU A 424 4.60 18.18 8.85
C GLU A 424 4.86 18.82 7.49
N HIS A 425 3.82 19.35 6.84
CA HIS A 425 3.92 20.05 5.55
C HIS A 425 4.17 21.56 5.69
N LEU A 426 3.95 22.16 6.87
CA LEU A 426 3.97 23.62 7.02
C LEU A 426 5.36 24.20 6.78
N LEU A 427 6.38 23.63 7.45
CA LEU A 427 7.76 24.08 7.28
C LEU A 427 8.24 23.85 5.85
N THR A 428 8.03 22.65 5.31
CA THR A 428 8.43 22.30 3.94
C THR A 428 7.74 23.20 2.91
N GLY A 429 6.45 23.46 3.08
CA GLY A 429 5.68 24.41 2.28
C GLY A 429 6.26 25.81 2.29
N GLN A 430 6.60 26.34 3.47
CA GLN A 430 7.19 27.67 3.62
C GLN A 430 8.55 27.79 2.92
N ILE A 431 9.43 26.79 3.05
CA ILE A 431 10.81 26.86 2.53
C ILE A 431 10.94 26.43 1.06
N THR A 432 9.89 25.87 0.45
CA THR A 432 9.96 25.32 -0.93
C THR A 432 10.51 26.32 -1.96
N PRO A 433 10.02 27.58 -2.02
CA PRO A 433 10.60 28.59 -2.92
C PRO A 433 12.08 28.83 -2.66
N THR A 434 12.45 29.00 -1.38
CA THR A 434 13.84 29.22 -0.96
C THR A 434 14.76 28.05 -1.33
N LEU A 435 14.28 26.81 -1.27
CA LEU A 435 15.05 25.64 -1.72
C LEU A 435 15.31 25.69 -3.22
N LEU A 436 14.30 26.02 -4.04
CA LEU A 436 14.45 26.16 -5.48
C LEU A 436 15.40 27.30 -5.86
N GLU A 437 15.28 28.44 -5.18
CA GLU A 437 16.20 29.58 -5.32
C GLU A 437 17.64 29.20 -4.94
N THR A 438 17.82 28.48 -3.84
CA THR A 438 19.13 28.00 -3.36
C THR A 438 19.79 27.07 -4.38
N LEU A 439 19.02 26.15 -4.98
CA LEU A 439 19.47 25.27 -6.05
C LEU A 439 19.62 25.98 -7.40
N ARG A 440 19.16 27.24 -7.51
CA ARG A 440 19.09 28.01 -8.76
C ARG A 440 18.24 27.30 -9.82
N ILE A 441 17.21 26.57 -9.39
CA ILE A 441 16.25 25.94 -10.28
C ILE A 441 15.15 26.98 -10.57
N PRO A 442 15.01 27.45 -11.82
CA PRO A 442 13.93 28.38 -12.16
C PRO A 442 12.59 27.69 -11.95
N TYR A 443 11.61 28.43 -11.40
CA TYR A 443 10.29 27.89 -11.15
C TYR A 443 9.16 28.88 -11.42
N GLN A 444 7.96 28.35 -11.67
CA GLN A 444 6.70 29.10 -11.66
C GLN A 444 5.68 28.41 -10.77
N ILE A 445 4.76 29.21 -10.22
CA ILE A 445 3.59 28.71 -9.49
C ILE A 445 2.46 28.59 -10.50
N LEU A 446 1.79 27.44 -10.52
CA LEU A 446 0.66 27.21 -11.42
C LEU A 446 -0.58 27.96 -10.92
N GLU A 447 -1.05 28.86 -11.76
CA GLU A 447 -2.35 29.54 -11.67
C GLU A 447 -3.24 29.02 -12.80
N GLU A 448 -4.53 28.83 -12.55
CA GLU A 448 -5.49 28.18 -13.48
C GLU A 448 -5.46 28.84 -14.87
N GLU A 449 -5.41 30.16 -14.91
CA GLU A 449 -5.44 30.97 -16.12
C GLU A 449 -4.13 30.91 -16.93
N THR A 450 -3.04 30.43 -16.32
CA THR A 450 -1.69 30.49 -16.89
C THR A 450 -1.03 29.13 -17.09
N ILE A 451 -1.73 28.02 -16.81
CA ILE A 451 -1.19 26.67 -16.95
C ILE A 451 -0.56 26.42 -18.33
N PRO A 452 -1.22 26.72 -19.47
CA PRO A 452 -0.61 26.50 -20.79
C PRO A 452 0.67 27.31 -21.00
N GLN A 453 0.71 28.55 -20.50
CA GLN A 453 1.87 29.43 -20.59
C GLN A 453 3.02 28.93 -19.72
N ALA A 454 2.72 28.47 -18.50
CA ALA A 454 3.70 27.94 -17.56
C ALA A 454 4.34 26.63 -18.07
N ILE A 455 3.54 25.73 -18.65
CA ILE A 455 4.06 24.49 -19.26
C ILE A 455 4.97 24.80 -20.46
N ARG A 456 4.56 25.72 -21.35
CA ARG A 456 5.41 26.15 -22.48
C ARG A 456 6.69 26.83 -22.00
N TRP A 457 6.57 27.73 -21.04
CA TRP A 457 7.72 28.37 -20.40
C TRP A 457 8.71 27.34 -19.85
N ALA A 458 8.21 26.30 -19.16
CA ALA A 458 9.06 25.27 -18.60
C ALA A 458 9.79 24.47 -19.70
N ALA A 459 9.09 24.06 -20.75
CA ALA A 459 9.69 23.36 -21.89
C ALA A 459 10.76 24.21 -22.61
N ASP A 460 10.48 25.50 -22.85
CA ASP A 460 11.42 26.42 -23.49
C ASP A 460 12.64 26.67 -22.59
N ARG A 461 12.42 26.88 -21.29
CA ARG A 461 13.46 27.10 -20.30
C ARG A 461 14.38 25.89 -20.16
N MET A 462 13.83 24.68 -20.13
CA MET A 462 14.60 23.43 -20.13
C MET A 462 15.52 23.33 -21.35
N LYS A 463 15.04 23.71 -22.53
CA LYS A 463 15.82 23.72 -23.77
C LYS A 463 16.91 24.79 -23.76
N GLN A 464 16.62 25.98 -23.25
CA GLN A 464 17.54 27.11 -23.20
C GLN A 464 18.66 26.92 -22.17
N ASP A 465 18.29 26.61 -20.92
CA ASP A 465 19.22 26.63 -19.79
C ASP A 465 19.93 25.28 -19.61
N ARG A 466 19.34 24.20 -20.15
CA ARG A 466 19.79 22.81 -19.96
C ARG A 466 19.94 22.45 -18.48
N THR A 467 18.95 22.82 -17.68
CA THR A 467 18.88 22.51 -16.26
C THR A 467 17.47 22.07 -15.90
N PRO A 468 17.27 21.43 -14.74
CA PRO A 468 15.94 21.23 -14.19
C PRO A 468 15.16 22.55 -14.11
N VAL A 469 13.84 22.45 -14.31
CA VAL A 469 12.88 23.56 -14.18
C VAL A 469 11.72 23.07 -13.34
N ALA A 470 11.16 23.89 -12.47
CA ALA A 470 10.07 23.47 -11.58
C ALA A 470 8.74 24.18 -11.86
N LEU A 471 7.65 23.45 -11.70
CA LEU A 471 6.29 23.98 -11.62
C LEU A 471 5.68 23.58 -10.28
N LEU A 472 5.28 24.57 -9.48
CA LEU A 472 4.66 24.38 -8.18
C LEU A 472 3.14 24.29 -8.35
N LEU A 473 2.56 23.15 -7.99
CA LEU A 473 1.13 22.88 -8.06
C LEU A 473 0.48 23.00 -6.68
N ARG A 474 -0.47 23.94 -6.52
CA ARG A 474 -1.28 24.08 -5.31
C ARG A 474 -2.52 23.19 -5.36
N LYS A 475 -3.10 22.92 -4.18
CA LYS A 475 -4.36 22.19 -4.06
C LYS A 475 -5.48 22.88 -4.85
N GLY A 476 -6.21 22.13 -5.66
CA GLY A 476 -7.40 22.59 -6.39
C GLY A 476 -7.13 23.18 -7.78
N ILE A 477 -5.87 23.34 -8.21
CA ILE A 477 -5.53 23.86 -9.54
C ILE A 477 -5.78 22.84 -10.66
N VAL A 478 -5.55 21.56 -10.36
CA VAL A 478 -5.84 20.43 -11.23
C VAL A 478 -6.86 19.53 -10.53
N THR A 479 -7.95 19.19 -11.22
CA THR A 479 -9.09 18.41 -10.68
C THR A 479 -9.26 17.08 -11.37
#